data_AF-A0A975MNW5-F1
#
_entry.id   AF-A0A975MNW5-F1
#
_cell.length_a   1.000
_cell.length_b   1.000
_cell.length_c   1.000
_cell.angle_alpha   90.00
_cell.angle_beta   90.00
_cell.angle_gamma   90.00
#
_symmetry.space_group_name_H-M   'P 1'
#
loop_
_entity.id
_entity.type
_entity.pdbx_description
1 polymer ?
#
loop_
_entity_poly.entity_id
_entity_poly.type
_entity_poly.pdbx_seq_one_letter_code
_entity_poly.pdbx_strand_id
1 'polypeptide(L)'
;MTFIRHHLTGILGFLRQNRDEHLHWQLDRQAEIAELRQTQALAEQALAAQLSKQAEQLAHELAVSKTRHQNELAMVKIQCKQDLKDYQEYLQALDRLKSSLRNSYVHLPEAVAFTIHHHAKQLLNKMWEERQPEEKLKTEMQLLQFMSAVHEDSQACLQGNGTQTMPQKALACIDADQRTQIG
;
A
#
# COMPACT_ATOMS: atom_id res chain seq x y z
N MET A 1 75.75 70.96 13.15
CA MET A 1 75.28 69.55 12.99
C MET A 1 74.40 69.09 14.16
N THR A 2 73.35 69.84 14.50
CA THR A 2 72.45 69.55 15.65
C THR A 2 71.00 69.37 15.23
N PHE A 3 70.55 70.08 14.19
CA PHE A 3 69.21 69.96 13.62
C PHE A 3 68.92 68.58 13.00
N ILE A 4 69.87 68.01 12.23
CA ILE A 4 69.71 66.69 11.59
C ILE A 4 69.55 65.58 12.65
N ARG A 5 70.28 65.70 13.77
CA ARG A 5 70.23 64.71 14.85
C ARG A 5 68.89 64.70 15.58
N HIS A 6 68.27 65.88 15.76
CA HIS A 6 66.97 66.01 16.43
C HIS A 6 65.79 65.50 15.58
N HIS A 7 65.82 65.76 14.27
CA HIS A 7 64.81 65.24 13.35
C HIS A 7 64.91 63.71 13.17
N LEU A 8 66.13 63.16 13.10
CA LEU A 8 66.32 61.71 13.03
C LEU A 8 65.84 61.00 14.30
N THR A 9 66.04 61.58 15.48
CA THR A 9 65.51 61.01 16.73
C THR A 9 63.97 61.07 16.81
N GLY A 10 63.34 62.11 16.25
CA GLY A 10 61.87 62.21 16.19
C GLY A 10 61.25 61.16 15.27
N ILE A 11 61.84 60.94 14.09
CA ILE A 11 61.36 59.93 13.13
C ILE A 11 61.57 58.51 13.68
N LEU A 12 62.73 58.23 14.30
CA LEU A 12 62.99 56.94 14.95
C LEU A 12 62.05 56.70 16.14
N GLY A 13 61.72 57.74 16.92
CA GLY A 13 60.74 57.67 18.00
C GLY A 13 59.33 57.34 17.49
N PHE A 14 58.89 58.02 16.43
CA PHE A 14 57.58 57.77 15.80
C PHE A 14 57.49 56.34 15.21
N LEU A 15 58.53 55.89 14.50
CA LEU A 15 58.59 54.52 13.96
C LEU A 15 58.55 53.46 15.07
N ARG A 16 59.24 53.73 16.18
CA ARG A 16 59.25 52.82 17.34
C ARG A 16 57.89 52.79 18.01
N GLN A 17 57.27 53.95 18.25
CA GLN A 17 55.95 54.05 18.85
C GLN A 17 54.87 53.37 18.01
N ASN A 18 54.87 53.57 16.70
CA ASN A 18 53.89 52.95 15.80
C ASN A 18 54.09 51.41 15.73
N ARG A 19 55.34 50.95 15.82
CA ARG A 19 55.67 49.53 15.91
C ARG A 19 55.27 48.93 17.26
N ASP A 20 55.44 49.68 18.34
CA ASP A 20 55.01 49.27 19.68
C ASP A 20 53.47 49.23 19.74
N GLU A 21 52.76 50.24 19.25
CA GLU A 21 51.28 50.25 19.14
C GLU A 21 50.76 49.08 18.30
N HIS A 22 51.40 48.78 17.17
CA HIS A 22 51.07 47.61 16.36
C HIS A 22 51.31 46.27 17.09
N LEU A 23 52.40 46.16 17.86
CA LEU A 23 52.67 44.96 18.67
C LEU A 23 51.65 44.79 19.80
N HIS A 24 51.28 45.88 20.49
CA HIS A 24 50.22 45.84 21.50
C HIS A 24 48.88 45.46 20.88
N TRP A 25 48.53 46.04 19.73
CA TRP A 25 47.31 45.66 19.00
C TRP A 25 47.31 44.19 18.57
N GLN A 26 48.45 43.65 18.13
CA GLN A 26 48.56 42.23 17.77
C GLN A 26 48.45 41.32 18.99
N LEU A 27 49.06 41.69 20.12
CA LEU A 27 49.02 40.90 21.36
C LEU A 27 47.61 40.86 21.94
N ASP A 28 46.92 41.99 22.01
CA ASP A 28 45.55 42.07 22.52
C ASP A 28 44.58 41.26 21.65
N ARG A 29 44.76 41.30 20.32
CA ARG A 29 43.87 40.62 19.37
C ARG A 29 44.17 39.13 19.18
N GLN A 30 45.36 38.67 19.55
CA GLN A 30 45.73 37.25 19.45
C GLN A 30 44.87 36.38 20.36
N ALA A 31 44.54 36.87 21.56
CA ALA A 31 43.67 36.18 22.50
C ALA A 31 42.24 36.05 21.95
N GLU A 32 41.68 37.14 21.42
CA GLU A 32 40.34 37.15 20.80
C GLU A 32 40.27 36.20 19.59
N ILE A 33 41.28 36.20 18.72
CA ILE A 33 41.33 35.30 17.57
C ILE A 33 41.44 33.84 18.01
N ALA A 34 42.21 33.55 19.06
CA ALA A 34 42.33 32.19 19.60
C ALA A 34 40.99 31.71 20.19
N GLU A 35 40.29 32.56 20.93
CA GLU A 35 38.96 32.27 21.48
C GLU A 35 37.92 32.04 20.36
N LEU A 36 37.91 32.89 19.33
CA LEU A 36 37.03 32.72 18.17
C LEU A 36 37.30 31.40 17.42
N ARG A 37 38.56 31.01 17.26
CA ARG A 37 38.91 29.71 16.64
C ARG A 37 38.48 28.54 17.50
N GLN A 38 38.64 28.64 18.81
CA GLN A 38 38.24 27.59 19.74
C GLN A 38 36.72 27.43 19.75
N THR A 39 35.98 28.53 19.82
CA THR A 39 34.50 28.50 19.77
C THR A 39 33.99 27.98 18.44
N GLN A 40 34.61 28.37 17.32
CA GLN A 40 34.31 27.80 15.99
C GLN A 40 34.56 26.30 15.96
N ALA A 41 35.72 25.82 16.41
CA ALA A 41 36.03 24.40 16.42
C ALA A 41 35.07 23.59 17.30
N LEU A 42 34.66 24.13 18.46
CA LEU A 42 33.67 23.50 19.33
C LEU A 42 32.27 23.47 18.69
N ALA A 43 31.88 24.55 18.01
CA ALA A 43 30.61 24.61 17.29
C ALA A 43 30.57 23.62 16.11
N GLU A 44 31.68 23.51 15.37
CA GLU A 44 31.83 22.53 14.27
C GLU A 44 31.77 21.09 14.80
N GLN A 45 32.44 20.79 15.92
CA GLN A 45 32.36 19.47 16.56
C GLN A 45 30.95 19.15 17.05
N ALA A 46 30.27 20.10 17.69
CA ALA A 46 28.90 19.94 18.15
C ALA A 46 27.94 19.68 16.98
N LEU A 47 28.11 20.43 15.88
CA LEU A 47 27.32 20.24 14.66
C LEU A 47 27.58 18.87 14.04
N ALA A 48 28.84 18.45 13.94
CA ALA A 48 29.20 17.14 13.40
C ALA A 48 28.59 15.99 14.23
N ALA A 49 28.63 16.10 15.56
CA ALA A 49 28.01 15.13 16.45
C ALA A 49 26.46 15.12 16.35
N GLN A 50 25.85 16.28 16.14
CA GLN A 50 24.41 16.37 15.91
C GLN A 50 24.01 15.73 14.57
N LEU A 51 24.76 16.00 13.51
CA LEU A 51 24.54 15.41 12.19
C LEU A 51 24.73 13.90 12.21
N SER A 52 25.76 13.38 12.89
CA SER A 52 25.96 11.93 13.00
C SER A 52 24.81 11.26 13.74
N LYS A 53 24.35 11.85 14.84
CA LYS A 53 23.19 11.36 15.59
C LYS A 53 21.92 11.35 14.74
N GLN A 54 21.67 12.43 13.99
CA GLN A 54 20.51 12.51 13.09
C GLN A 54 20.60 11.48 11.97
N ALA A 55 21.79 11.28 11.39
CA ALA A 55 22.01 10.27 10.35
C ALA A 55 21.73 8.86 10.87
N GLU A 56 22.17 8.53 12.08
CA GLU A 56 21.87 7.24 12.72
C GLU A 56 20.38 7.06 13.00
N GLN A 57 19.70 8.09 13.50
CA GLN A 57 18.25 8.07 13.73
C GLN A 57 17.48 7.84 12.43
N LEU A 58 17.80 8.61 11.38
CA LEU A 58 17.18 8.45 10.07
C LEU A 58 17.47 7.08 9.46
N ALA A 59 18.69 6.56 9.58
CA ALA A 59 19.04 5.23 9.10
C ALA A 59 18.24 4.13 9.82
N HIS A 60 18.05 4.27 11.13
CA HIS A 60 17.21 3.37 11.92
C HIS A 60 15.74 3.44 11.49
N GLU A 61 15.17 4.64 11.38
CA GLU A 61 13.80 4.84 10.94
C GLU A 61 13.56 4.26 9.54
N LEU A 62 14.50 4.47 8.63
CA LEU A 62 14.44 3.92 7.27
C LEU A 62 14.50 2.38 7.30
N ALA A 63 15.36 1.79 8.13
CA ALA A 63 15.43 0.34 8.29
C ALA A 63 14.13 -0.25 8.85
N VAL A 64 13.54 0.39 9.86
CA VAL A 64 12.25 -0.02 10.44
C VAL A 64 11.13 0.10 9.41
N SER A 65 11.03 1.25 8.72
CA SER A 65 10.03 1.48 7.68
C SER A 65 10.15 0.46 6.54
N LYS A 66 11.38 0.21 6.06
CA LYS A 66 11.64 -0.79 5.01
C LYS A 66 11.20 -2.19 5.43
N THR A 67 11.52 -2.59 6.66
CA THR A 67 11.12 -3.90 7.20
C THR A 67 9.60 -4.01 7.30
N ARG A 68 8.93 -2.95 7.78
CA ARG A 68 7.47 -2.90 7.85
C ARG A 68 6.82 -3.06 6.47
N HIS A 69 7.27 -2.29 5.48
CA HIS A 69 6.72 -2.39 4.12
C HIS A 69 6.99 -3.74 3.46
N GLN A 70 8.16 -4.35 3.71
CA GLN A 70 8.44 -5.71 3.23
C GLN A 70 7.49 -6.74 3.84
N ASN A 71 7.20 -6.62 5.13
CA ASN A 71 6.24 -7.49 5.82
C ASN A 71 4.81 -7.27 5.30
N GLU A 72 4.37 -6.02 5.16
CA GLU A 72 3.07 -5.67 4.59
C GLU A 72 2.91 -6.25 3.18
N LEU A 73 3.94 -6.11 2.33
CA LEU A 73 3.95 -6.69 0.98
C LEU A 73 3.88 -8.22 1.00
N ALA A 74 4.60 -8.86 1.91
CA ALA A 74 4.57 -10.32 2.06
C ALA A 74 3.17 -10.81 2.48
N MET A 75 2.55 -10.13 3.43
CA MET A 75 1.18 -10.42 3.88
C MET A 75 0.17 -10.30 2.74
N VAL A 76 0.20 -9.19 1.99
CA VAL A 76 -0.68 -8.99 0.83
C VAL A 76 -0.45 -10.06 -0.24
N LYS A 77 0.80 -10.46 -0.49
CA LYS A 77 1.11 -11.56 -1.43
C LYS A 77 0.56 -12.90 -0.97
N ILE A 78 0.61 -13.19 0.33
CA ILE A 78 0.03 -14.41 0.89
C ILE A 78 -1.49 -14.39 0.72
N GLN A 79 -2.13 -13.28 1.06
CA GLN A 79 -3.57 -13.10 0.92
C GLN A 79 -4.01 -13.31 -0.53
N CYS A 80 -3.37 -12.62 -1.48
CA CYS A 80 -3.70 -12.77 -2.90
C CYS A 80 -3.53 -14.21 -3.41
N LYS A 81 -2.53 -14.95 -2.93
CA LYS A 81 -2.37 -16.37 -3.27
C LYS A 81 -3.48 -17.25 -2.69
N GLN A 82 -3.92 -16.95 -1.48
CA GLN A 82 -5.05 -17.65 -0.85
C GLN A 82 -6.34 -17.34 -1.60
N ASP A 83 -6.64 -16.07 -1.87
CA ASP A 83 -7.81 -15.65 -2.64
C ASP A 83 -7.84 -16.33 -4.01
N LEU A 84 -6.70 -16.38 -4.72
CA LEU A 84 -6.61 -17.08 -6.01
C LEU A 84 -6.90 -18.57 -5.90
N LYS A 85 -6.45 -19.22 -4.82
CA LYS A 85 -6.72 -20.64 -4.58
C LYS A 85 -8.21 -20.85 -4.31
N ASP A 86 -8.80 -20.01 -3.48
CA ASP A 86 -10.23 -20.08 -3.14
C ASP A 86 -11.10 -19.84 -4.38
N TYR A 87 -10.73 -18.89 -5.24
CA TYR A 87 -11.39 -18.68 -6.53
C TYR A 87 -11.25 -19.88 -7.47
N GLN A 88 -10.09 -20.55 -7.50
CA GLN A 88 -9.91 -21.77 -8.29
C GLN A 88 -10.79 -22.92 -7.78
N GLU A 89 -10.85 -23.12 -6.47
CA GLU A 89 -11.70 -24.14 -5.86
C GLU A 89 -13.18 -23.85 -6.13
N TYR A 90 -13.58 -22.57 -6.06
CA TYR A 90 -14.92 -22.12 -6.40
C TYR A 90 -15.26 -22.40 -7.87
N LEU A 91 -14.37 -22.07 -8.81
CA LEU A 91 -14.57 -22.37 -10.24
C LEU A 91 -14.68 -23.88 -10.50
N GLN A 92 -13.88 -24.71 -9.81
CA GLN A 92 -14.01 -26.16 -9.91
C GLN A 92 -15.36 -26.66 -9.39
N ALA A 93 -15.87 -26.08 -8.30
CA ALA A 93 -17.20 -26.40 -7.78
C ALA A 93 -18.30 -26.02 -8.80
N LEU A 94 -18.17 -24.88 -9.47
CA LEU A 94 -19.07 -24.46 -10.55
C LEU A 94 -19.06 -25.44 -11.73
N ASP A 95 -17.88 -25.90 -12.16
CA ASP A 95 -17.76 -26.87 -13.24
C ASP A 95 -18.35 -28.24 -12.87
N ARG A 96 -18.17 -28.67 -11.62
CA ARG A 96 -18.83 -29.87 -11.09
C ARG A 96 -20.34 -29.72 -11.08
N LEU A 97 -20.86 -28.56 -10.65
CA LEU A 97 -22.29 -28.30 -10.67
C LEU A 97 -22.83 -28.31 -12.11
N LYS A 98 -22.16 -27.62 -13.04
CA LYS A 98 -22.52 -27.62 -14.47
C LYS A 98 -22.59 -29.04 -15.03
N SER A 99 -21.61 -29.88 -14.69
CA SER A 99 -21.57 -31.28 -15.13
C SER A 99 -22.70 -32.10 -14.51
N SER A 100 -22.97 -31.90 -13.21
CA SER A 100 -24.10 -32.55 -12.53
C SER A 100 -25.42 -32.13 -13.15
N LEU A 101 -25.61 -30.84 -13.44
CA LEU A 101 -26.83 -30.33 -14.08
C LEU A 101 -27.02 -30.94 -15.46
N ARG A 102 -25.98 -30.98 -16.28
CA ARG A 102 -26.05 -31.60 -17.61
C ARG A 102 -26.48 -33.07 -17.56
N ASN A 103 -26.04 -33.80 -16.53
CA ASN A 103 -26.40 -35.20 -16.34
C ASN A 103 -27.80 -35.39 -15.73
N SER A 104 -28.22 -34.51 -14.81
CA SER A 104 -29.56 -34.56 -14.21
C SER A 104 -30.66 -34.09 -15.16
N TYR A 105 -30.33 -33.22 -16.13
CA TYR A 105 -31.27 -32.57 -17.03
C TYR A 105 -31.22 -33.06 -18.49
N VAL A 106 -30.91 -34.35 -18.72
CA VAL A 106 -30.92 -34.96 -20.07
C VAL A 106 -32.27 -34.79 -20.80
N HIS A 107 -33.36 -34.56 -20.06
CA HIS A 107 -34.72 -34.39 -20.59
C HIS A 107 -35.28 -32.97 -20.43
N LEU A 108 -34.48 -32.00 -19.98
CA LEU A 108 -34.91 -30.62 -19.82
C LEU A 108 -34.84 -29.89 -21.19
N PRO A 109 -35.84 -29.06 -21.54
CA PRO A 109 -35.75 -28.23 -22.74
C PRO A 109 -34.49 -27.36 -22.71
N GLU A 110 -33.73 -27.39 -23.81
CA GLU A 110 -32.44 -26.72 -23.94
C GLU A 110 -32.50 -25.22 -23.59
N ALA A 111 -33.64 -24.58 -23.89
CA ALA A 111 -33.93 -23.19 -23.53
C ALA A 111 -33.83 -22.92 -22.00
N VAL A 112 -34.32 -23.83 -21.15
CA VAL A 112 -34.31 -23.64 -19.69
C VAL A 112 -32.89 -23.79 -19.13
N ALA A 113 -32.12 -24.74 -19.66
CA ALA A 113 -30.71 -24.91 -19.30
C ALA A 113 -29.88 -23.67 -19.69
N PHE A 114 -30.14 -23.09 -20.87
CA PHE A 114 -29.50 -21.84 -21.28
C PHE A 114 -29.89 -20.64 -20.42
N THR A 115 -31.15 -20.52 -19.99
CA THR A 115 -31.58 -19.44 -19.09
C THR A 115 -30.89 -19.53 -17.73
N ILE A 116 -30.81 -20.72 -17.14
CA ILE A 116 -30.09 -20.97 -15.88
C ILE A 116 -28.60 -20.61 -16.03
N HIS A 117 -27.97 -21.07 -17.12
CA HIS A 117 -26.57 -20.76 -17.39
C HIS A 117 -26.32 -19.27 -17.61
N HIS A 118 -27.19 -18.60 -18.37
CA HIS A 118 -27.08 -17.17 -18.65
C HIS A 118 -27.21 -16.35 -17.37
N HIS A 119 -28.16 -16.68 -16.50
CA HIS A 119 -28.36 -15.98 -15.24
C HIS A 119 -27.16 -16.17 -14.28
N ALA A 120 -26.63 -17.40 -14.16
CA ALA A 120 -25.40 -17.64 -13.40
C ALA A 120 -24.24 -16.78 -13.91
N LYS A 121 -24.08 -16.70 -15.24
CA LYS A 121 -23.05 -15.87 -15.88
C LYS A 121 -23.25 -14.37 -15.60
N GLN A 122 -24.50 -13.89 -15.65
CA GLN A 122 -24.81 -12.49 -15.34
C GLN A 122 -24.48 -12.14 -13.89
N LEU A 123 -24.86 -12.99 -12.92
CA LEU A 123 -24.54 -12.78 -11.50
C LEU A 123 -23.02 -12.79 -11.24
N LEU A 124 -22.28 -13.71 -11.87
CA LEU A 124 -20.82 -13.77 -11.78
C LEU A 124 -20.17 -12.49 -12.34
N ASN A 125 -20.61 -12.04 -13.51
CA ASN A 125 -20.09 -10.82 -14.11
C ASN A 125 -20.39 -9.59 -13.24
N LYS A 126 -21.61 -9.48 -12.71
CA LYS A 126 -21.98 -8.39 -11.78
C LYS A 126 -21.11 -8.41 -10.52
N MET A 127 -20.91 -9.57 -9.89
CA MET A 127 -20.02 -9.71 -8.73
C MET A 127 -18.58 -9.30 -9.02
N TRP A 128 -18.11 -9.49 -10.26
CA TRP A 128 -16.75 -9.17 -10.67
C TRP A 128 -16.57 -7.70 -11.06
N GLU A 129 -17.55 -7.11 -11.73
CA GLU A 129 -17.51 -5.72 -12.21
C GLU A 129 -17.81 -4.72 -11.09
N GLU A 130 -18.54 -5.13 -10.05
CA GLU A 130 -18.97 -4.24 -8.96
C GLU A 130 -17.79 -3.80 -8.08
N ARG A 131 -17.67 -2.49 -7.88
CA ARG A 131 -16.58 -1.88 -7.09
C ARG A 131 -16.95 -1.68 -5.63
N GLN A 132 -18.25 -1.65 -5.32
CA GLN A 132 -18.73 -1.49 -3.96
C GLN A 132 -18.73 -2.84 -3.22
N PRO A 133 -18.07 -2.93 -2.05
CA PRO A 133 -17.97 -4.21 -1.33
C PRO A 133 -19.33 -4.71 -0.84
N GLU A 134 -20.25 -3.81 -0.48
CA GLU A 134 -21.59 -4.18 0.00
C GLU A 134 -22.46 -4.78 -1.11
N GLU A 135 -22.39 -4.21 -2.32
CA GLU A 135 -23.15 -4.70 -3.47
C GLU A 135 -22.57 -6.02 -3.99
N LYS A 136 -21.24 -6.15 -3.99
CA LYS A 136 -20.55 -7.40 -4.31
C LYS A 136 -20.99 -8.56 -3.39
N LEU A 137 -21.10 -8.29 -2.09
CA LEU A 137 -21.52 -9.29 -1.10
C LEU A 137 -23.00 -9.68 -1.26
N LYS A 138 -23.87 -8.72 -1.62
CA LYS A 138 -25.27 -9.01 -1.98
C LYS A 138 -25.34 -9.92 -3.21
N THR A 139 -24.60 -9.59 -4.28
CA THR A 139 -24.58 -10.40 -5.51
C THR A 139 -23.97 -11.78 -5.28
N GLU A 140 -22.93 -11.90 -4.44
CA GLU A 140 -22.36 -13.18 -4.02
C GLU A 140 -23.41 -14.04 -3.31
N MET A 141 -24.17 -13.47 -2.38
CA MET A 141 -25.22 -14.18 -1.67
C MET A 141 -26.37 -14.61 -2.59
N GLN A 142 -26.76 -13.76 -3.55
CA GLN A 142 -27.74 -14.11 -4.58
C GLN A 142 -27.25 -15.28 -5.45
N LEU A 143 -25.97 -15.27 -5.84
CA LEU A 143 -25.36 -16.35 -6.61
C LEU A 143 -25.32 -17.66 -5.81
N LEU A 144 -24.97 -17.63 -4.53
CA LEU A 144 -24.99 -18.82 -3.66
C LEU A 144 -26.40 -19.39 -3.51
N GLN A 145 -27.41 -18.54 -3.30
CA GLN A 145 -28.81 -18.95 -3.21
C GLN A 145 -29.29 -19.59 -4.51
N PHE A 146 -28.98 -18.96 -5.65
CA PHE A 146 -29.32 -19.49 -6.97
C PHE A 146 -28.68 -20.87 -7.21
N MET A 147 -27.39 -21.03 -6.89
CA MET A 147 -26.68 -22.29 -7.11
C MET A 147 -27.13 -23.40 -6.17
N SER A 148 -27.53 -23.06 -4.95
CA SER A 148 -28.13 -23.99 -4.00
C SER A 148 -29.50 -24.45 -4.49
N ALA A 149 -30.35 -23.54 -4.98
CA ALA A 149 -31.65 -23.86 -5.57
C ALA A 149 -31.52 -24.78 -6.79
N VAL A 150 -30.56 -24.48 -7.67
CA VAL A 150 -30.23 -25.30 -8.84
C VAL A 150 -29.71 -26.69 -8.43
N HIS A 151 -28.91 -26.78 -7.38
CA HIS A 151 -28.44 -28.07 -6.85
C HIS A 151 -29.59 -28.89 -6.26
N GLU A 152 -30.46 -28.28 -5.45
CA GLU A 152 -31.63 -28.93 -4.86
C GLU A 152 -32.60 -29.45 -5.92
N ASP A 153 -32.90 -28.64 -6.95
CA ASP A 153 -33.77 -29.05 -8.05
C ASP A 153 -33.14 -30.21 -8.85
N SER A 154 -31.81 -30.22 -9.00
CA SER A 154 -31.10 -31.31 -9.68
C SER A 154 -31.13 -32.62 -8.88
N GLN A 155 -31.02 -32.55 -7.55
CA GLN A 155 -31.12 -33.70 -6.64
C GLN A 155 -32.55 -34.25 -6.61
N ALA A 156 -33.56 -33.37 -6.54
CA ALA A 156 -34.96 -33.75 -6.56
C ALA A 156 -35.34 -34.47 -7.87
N CYS A 157 -34.76 -34.06 -9.00
CA CYS A 157 -34.96 -34.71 -10.29
C CYS A 157 -34.29 -36.09 -10.38
N LEU A 158 -33.16 -36.32 -9.68
CA LEU A 158 -32.47 -37.61 -9.63
C LEU A 158 -33.15 -38.61 -8.67
N GLN A 159 -33.74 -38.13 -7.58
CA GLN A 159 -34.40 -38.96 -6.57
C GLN A 159 -35.89 -39.24 -6.87
N GLY A 160 -36.52 -38.42 -7.72
CA GLY A 160 -37.89 -38.59 -8.16
C GLY A 160 -38.00 -39.55 -9.34
N ASN A 161 -38.80 -40.61 -9.20
CA ASN A 161 -39.13 -41.54 -10.28
C ASN A 161 -39.83 -40.84 -11.45
N GLY A 162 -39.07 -40.41 -12.47
CA GLY A 162 -39.50 -40.29 -13.87
C GLY A 162 -40.51 -39.21 -14.25
N THR A 163 -41.13 -38.47 -13.32
CA THR A 163 -41.94 -37.31 -13.69
C THR A 163 -41.04 -36.09 -13.90
N GLN A 164 -41.09 -35.54 -15.11
CA GLN A 164 -40.43 -34.31 -15.56
C GLN A 164 -40.74 -33.14 -14.62
N THR A 165 -39.97 -32.98 -13.54
CA THR A 165 -40.12 -31.85 -12.63
C THR A 165 -39.24 -30.71 -13.15
N MET A 166 -39.87 -29.66 -13.68
CA MET A 166 -39.14 -28.42 -14.01
C MET A 166 -38.41 -27.89 -12.76
N PRO A 167 -37.26 -27.21 -12.93
CA PRO A 167 -36.51 -26.60 -11.83
C PRO A 167 -37.24 -25.35 -11.30
N GLN A 168 -38.23 -25.57 -10.44
CA GLN A 168 -39.11 -24.52 -9.94
C GLN A 168 -38.38 -23.54 -9.00
N LYS A 169 -37.44 -24.03 -8.18
CA LYS A 169 -36.71 -23.16 -7.23
C LYS A 169 -35.70 -22.29 -7.97
N ALA A 170 -34.97 -22.86 -8.93
CA ALA A 170 -34.03 -22.10 -9.75
C ALA A 170 -34.74 -21.01 -10.58
N LEU A 171 -35.89 -21.33 -11.18
CA LEU A 171 -36.70 -20.36 -11.93
C LEU A 171 -37.29 -19.28 -11.02
N ALA A 172 -37.74 -19.63 -9.81
CA ALA A 172 -38.22 -18.65 -8.82
C ALA A 172 -37.14 -17.66 -8.39
N CYS A 173 -35.87 -18.10 -8.26
CA CYS A 173 -34.75 -17.21 -8.01
C CYS A 173 -34.50 -16.23 -9.16
N ILE A 174 -34.58 -16.69 -10.41
CA ILE A 174 -34.43 -15.83 -11.60
C ILE A 174 -35.53 -14.77 -11.65
N ASP A 175 -36.79 -15.16 -11.40
CA ASP A 175 -37.93 -14.23 -11.40
C ASP A 175 -37.85 -13.20 -10.26
N ALA A 176 -37.42 -13.62 -9.06
CA ALA A 176 -37.23 -12.72 -7.93
C ALA A 176 -36.15 -11.67 -8.21
N ASP A 177 -35.04 -12.07 -8.84
CA ASP A 177 -33.94 -11.17 -9.14
C ASP A 177 -34.27 -10.20 -10.29
N GLN A 178 -35.06 -10.63 -11.28
CA GLN A 178 -35.59 -9.74 -12.33
C GLN A 178 -36.57 -8.70 -11.77
N ARG A 179 -37.42 -9.07 -10.82
CA ARG A 179 -38.34 -8.11 -10.16
C ARG A 179 -37.61 -7.06 -9.34
N THR A 180 -36.45 -7.41 -8.79
CA THR A 180 -35.64 -6.48 -7.99
C THR A 180 -34.88 -5.46 -8.85
N GLN A 181 -34.77 -5.69 -10.17
CA GLN A 181 -34.08 -4.79 -11.12
C GLN A 181 -35.03 -3.83 -11.87
N ILE A 182 -36.36 -4.01 -11.74
CA ILE A 182 -37.39 -3.21 -12.46
C ILE A 182 -38.14 -2.25 -11.50
N GLY A 183 -37.87 -2.32 -10.19
CA GLY A 183 -38.34 -1.36 -9.19
C GLY A 183 -37.24 -0.40 -8.78
#